data_AF-A0A540W697-F1
#
_entry.id   AF-A0A540W697-F1
#
_cell.length_a   1.000
_cell.length_b   1.000
_cell.length_c   1.000
_cell.angle_alpha   90.00
_cell.angle_beta   90.00
_cell.angle_gamma   90.00
#
_symmetry.space_group_name_H-M   'P 1'
#
loop_
_entity.id
_entity.type
_entity.pdbx_description
1 polymer ?
#
loop_
_entity_poly.entity_id
_entity_poly.type
_entity_poly.pdbx_seq_one_letter_code
_entity_poly.pdbx_strand_id
1 'polypeptide(L)'
;MGFDAAAREGLDPALIELVLIRCSQLNGCAYCLHMHTSDARKAGESEERLHMVSVWRDAAHFFTPAEQAALALAEAVTRISDGVPDDVYARAAEHFDETRLANLIALILAINTWNRIAITTAKLAGTDERA
;
A
#
# COMPACT_ATOMS: atom_id res chain seq x y z
N MET A 1 1.96 14.14 -10.94
CA MET A 1 1.03 14.82 -10.01
C MET A 1 1.11 14.09 -8.69
N GLY A 2 1.95 14.58 -7.77
CA GLY A 2 2.31 13.87 -6.55
C GLY A 2 1.79 14.60 -5.33
N PHE A 3 0.60 14.22 -4.84
CA PHE A 3 0.14 14.63 -3.52
C PHE A 3 0.59 13.65 -2.43
N ASP A 4 1.29 12.57 -2.79
CA ASP A 4 1.84 11.56 -1.89
C ASP A 4 3.36 11.69 -1.65
N ALA A 5 4.03 12.66 -2.27
CA ALA A 5 5.49 12.80 -2.15
C ALA A 5 5.95 12.95 -0.69
N ALA A 6 5.25 13.77 0.10
CA ALA A 6 5.50 13.90 1.53
C ALA A 6 5.14 12.62 2.31
N ALA A 7 4.09 11.91 1.89
CA ALA A 7 3.65 10.66 2.53
C ALA A 7 4.65 9.50 2.34
N ARG A 8 5.50 9.57 1.32
CA ARG A 8 6.58 8.59 1.08
C ARG A 8 7.82 8.86 1.92
N GLU A 9 7.96 10.04 2.52
CA GLU A 9 9.18 10.44 3.20
C GLU A 9 9.47 9.56 4.43
N GLY A 10 10.70 9.05 4.53
CA GLY A 10 11.13 8.26 5.69
C GLY A 10 10.59 6.83 5.78
N LEU A 11 9.82 6.36 4.79
CA LEU A 11 9.38 4.97 4.65
C LEU A 11 10.30 4.20 3.69
N ASP A 12 10.40 2.89 3.89
CA ASP A 12 11.14 2.01 3.00
C ASP A 12 10.44 1.91 1.62
N PRO A 13 11.18 2.04 0.49
CA PRO A 13 10.59 1.97 -0.85
C PRO A 13 9.83 0.66 -1.15
N ALA A 14 10.30 -0.48 -0.66
CA ALA A 14 9.60 -1.75 -0.85
C ALA A 14 8.30 -1.77 -0.04
N LEU A 15 8.36 -1.34 1.24
CA LEU A 15 7.16 -1.21 2.09
C LEU A 15 6.09 -0.32 1.45
N ILE A 16 6.50 0.81 0.87
CA ILE A 16 5.60 1.73 0.16
C ILE A 16 4.83 0.96 -0.91
N GLU A 17 5.53 0.29 -1.83
CA GLU A 17 4.86 -0.37 -2.95
C GLU A 17 4.01 -1.56 -2.49
N LEU A 18 4.39 -2.31 -1.45
CA LEU A 18 3.55 -3.37 -0.85
C LEU A 18 2.19 -2.83 -0.36
N VAL A 19 2.20 -1.70 0.35
CA VAL A 19 0.98 -1.04 0.84
C VAL A 19 0.12 -0.57 -0.33
N LEU A 20 0.73 0.08 -1.32
CA LEU A 20 0.03 0.60 -2.50
C LEU A 20 -0.61 -0.52 -3.34
N ILE A 21 0.11 -1.63 -3.51
CA ILE A 21 -0.38 -2.85 -4.15
C ILE A 21 -1.57 -3.40 -3.36
N ARG A 22 -1.45 -3.56 -2.04
CA ARG A 22 -2.51 -4.18 -1.24
C ARG A 22 -3.79 -3.36 -1.28
N CYS A 23 -3.71 -2.04 -1.07
CA CYS A 23 -4.87 -1.15 -1.19
C CYS A 23 -5.51 -1.25 -2.59
N SER A 24 -4.70 -1.30 -3.65
CA SER A 24 -5.19 -1.38 -5.03
C SER A 24 -5.88 -2.72 -5.34
N GLN A 25 -5.39 -3.83 -4.77
CA GLN A 25 -6.06 -5.14 -4.85
C GLN A 25 -7.45 -5.10 -4.20
N LEU A 26 -7.55 -4.52 -3.00
CA LEU A 26 -8.82 -4.42 -2.26
C LEU A 26 -9.85 -3.55 -2.98
N ASN A 27 -9.40 -2.44 -3.56
CA ASN A 27 -10.25 -1.52 -4.30
C ASN A 27 -10.54 -1.96 -5.74
N GLY A 28 -9.93 -3.05 -6.22
CA GLY A 28 -10.11 -3.53 -7.60
C GLY A 28 -9.55 -2.58 -8.67
N CYS A 29 -8.51 -1.79 -8.36
CA CYS A 29 -7.95 -0.81 -9.28
C CYS A 29 -6.82 -1.41 -10.13
N ALA A 30 -7.16 -1.97 -11.30
CA ALA A 30 -6.17 -2.59 -12.20
C ALA A 30 -5.08 -1.62 -12.67
N TYR A 31 -5.43 -0.36 -12.94
CA TYR A 31 -4.46 0.67 -13.35
C TYR A 31 -3.38 0.90 -12.28
N CYS A 32 -3.78 1.17 -11.04
CA CYS A 32 -2.86 1.37 -9.93
C CYS A 32 -2.11 0.08 -9.59
N LEU A 33 -2.75 -1.08 -9.67
CA LEU A 33 -2.09 -2.36 -9.42
C LEU A 33 -0.96 -2.63 -10.43
N HIS A 34 -1.22 -2.43 -11.72
CA HIS A 34 -0.19 -2.57 -12.76
C HIS A 34 0.99 -1.62 -12.52
N MET A 35 0.67 -0.36 -12.23
CA MET A 35 1.64 0.69 -11.92
C MET A 35 2.54 0.31 -10.73
N HIS A 36 1.97 0.02 -9.56
CA HIS A 36 2.73 -0.25 -8.34
C HIS A 36 3.47 -1.58 -8.36
N THR A 37 2.94 -2.61 -9.04
CA THR A 37 3.72 -3.84 -9.25
C THR A 37 4.89 -3.64 -10.21
N SER A 38 4.78 -2.72 -11.18
CA SER A 38 5.91 -2.36 -12.06
C SER A 38 6.97 -1.57 -11.29
N ASP A 39 6.56 -0.63 -10.44
CA ASP A 39 7.48 0.17 -9.63
C ASP A 39 8.16 -0.68 -8.54
N ALA A 40 7.44 -1.62 -7.91
CA ALA A 40 8.02 -2.58 -6.97
C ALA A 40 9.13 -3.43 -7.61
N ARG A 41 8.91 -3.93 -8.85
CA ARG A 41 9.94 -4.66 -9.59
C ARG A 41 11.18 -3.82 -9.85
N LYS A 42 11.02 -2.55 -10.23
CA LYS A 42 12.14 -1.61 -10.41
C LYS A 42 12.89 -1.36 -9.09
N ALA A 43 12.18 -1.40 -7.96
CA ALA A 43 12.75 -1.28 -6.62
C ALA A 43 13.40 -2.58 -6.10
N GLY A 44 13.38 -3.68 -6.87
CA GLY A 44 14.05 -4.94 -6.54
C GLY A 44 13.18 -5.95 -5.79
N GLU A 45 11.86 -5.74 -5.73
CA GLU A 45 10.96 -6.77 -5.16
C GLU A 45 10.90 -8.04 -6.02
N SER A 46 10.64 -9.16 -5.35
CA SER A 46 10.56 -10.47 -6.00
C SER A 46 9.14 -10.80 -6.46
N GLU A 47 8.99 -11.51 -7.58
CA GLU A 47 7.67 -11.99 -8.04
C GLU A 47 6.99 -12.87 -6.99
N GLU A 48 7.77 -13.68 -6.27
CA GLU A 48 7.26 -14.53 -5.19
C GLU A 48 6.55 -13.69 -4.12
N ARG A 49 7.21 -12.67 -3.56
CA ARG A 49 6.61 -11.77 -2.57
C ARG A 49 5.43 -11.00 -3.16
N LEU A 50 5.53 -10.50 -4.40
CA LEU A 50 4.44 -9.77 -5.07
C LEU A 50 3.16 -10.62 -5.19
N HIS A 51 3.30 -11.90 -5.53
CA HIS A 51 2.16 -12.83 -5.59
C HIS A 51 1.56 -13.08 -4.19
N MET A 52 2.39 -13.12 -3.15
CA MET A 52 1.95 -13.36 -1.78
C MET A 52 1.23 -12.18 -1.12
N VAL A 53 1.38 -10.94 -1.61
CA VAL A 53 0.74 -9.74 -1.00
C VAL A 53 -0.76 -9.90 -0.83
N SER A 54 -1.44 -10.54 -1.79
CA SER A 54 -2.90 -10.73 -1.75
C SER A 54 -3.39 -11.62 -0.61
N VAL A 55 -2.50 -12.49 -0.13
CA VAL A 55 -2.73 -13.56 0.86
C VAL A 55 -1.72 -13.48 2.02
N TRP A 56 -1.17 -12.29 2.26
CA TRP A 56 -0.02 -12.07 3.15
C TRP A 56 -0.22 -12.61 4.57
N ARG A 57 -1.46 -12.71 5.07
CA ARG A 57 -1.77 -13.23 6.41
C ARG A 57 -1.44 -14.71 6.55
N ASP A 58 -1.70 -15.49 5.50
CA ASP A 58 -1.35 -16.91 5.44
C ASP A 58 0.14 -17.06 5.08
N ALA A 59 0.62 -16.21 4.18
CA ALA A 59 2.01 -16.13 3.75
C ALA A 59 2.89 -15.25 4.66
N ALA A 60 2.58 -15.12 5.95
CA ALA A 60 3.18 -14.10 6.83
C ALA A 60 4.71 -14.18 6.92
N HIS A 61 5.28 -15.38 6.81
CA HIS A 61 6.73 -15.62 6.84
C HIS A 61 7.50 -14.94 5.69
N PHE A 62 6.82 -14.53 4.62
CA PHE A 62 7.43 -13.73 3.55
C PHE A 62 7.67 -12.29 3.96
N PHE A 63 6.99 -11.77 4.98
CA PHE A 63 6.96 -10.35 5.32
C PHE A 63 7.48 -10.11 6.73
N THR A 64 8.23 -9.02 6.92
CA THR A 64 8.72 -8.60 8.25
C THR A 64 7.55 -8.21 9.16
N PRO A 65 7.72 -8.20 10.50
CA PRO A 65 6.68 -7.74 11.42
C PRO A 65 6.17 -6.31 11.11
N ALA A 66 7.07 -5.41 10.71
CA ALA A 66 6.71 -4.05 10.31
C ALA A 66 5.87 -4.02 9.02
N GLU A 67 6.23 -4.81 8.00
CA GLU A 67 5.44 -4.97 6.77
C GLU A 67 4.05 -5.55 7.07
N GLN A 68 3.97 -6.58 7.91
CA GLN A 68 2.70 -7.17 8.33
C GLN A 68 1.81 -6.15 9.06
N ALA A 69 2.37 -5.34 9.95
CA ALA A 69 1.64 -4.29 10.65
C ALA A 69 1.13 -3.22 9.67
N ALA A 70 1.96 -2.80 8.72
CA ALA A 70 1.57 -1.85 7.69
C ALA A 70 0.48 -2.39 6.76
N LEU A 71 0.58 -3.66 6.33
CA LEU A 71 -0.44 -4.32 5.51
C LEU A 71 -1.77 -4.46 6.28
N ALA A 72 -1.73 -4.74 7.59
CA ALA A 72 -2.93 -4.78 8.42
C ALA A 72 -3.60 -3.40 8.52
N LEU A 73 -2.80 -2.35 8.78
CA LEU A 73 -3.30 -0.98 8.85
C LEU A 73 -3.86 -0.54 7.48
N ALA A 74 -3.18 -0.87 6.39
CA ALA A 74 -3.62 -0.59 5.03
C ALA A 74 -4.98 -1.23 4.72
N GLU A 75 -5.20 -2.49 5.13
CA GLU A 75 -6.48 -3.17 4.97
C GLU A 75 -7.61 -2.50 5.76
N ALA A 76 -7.36 -2.17 7.03
CA ALA A 76 -8.34 -1.55 7.92
C ALA A 76 -8.74 -0.15 7.42
N VAL A 77 -7.76 0.70 7.08
CA VAL A 77 -8.01 2.05 6.57
C VAL A 77 -8.66 2.02 5.18
N THR A 78 -8.34 1.04 4.33
CA THR A 78 -9.00 0.89 3.02
C THR A 78 -10.49 0.51 3.18
N ARG A 79 -10.82 -0.31 4.19
CA ARG A 79 -12.20 -0.71 4.52
C ARG A 79 -12.76 0.08 5.71
N ILE A 80 -12.61 1.39 5.66
CA ILE A 80 -12.84 2.29 6.81
C ILE A 80 -14.26 2.23 7.41
N SER A 81 -15.26 1.70 6.71
CA SER A 81 -16.63 1.54 7.23
C SER A 81 -16.69 0.70 8.51
N ASP A 82 -15.73 -0.21 8.70
CA ASP A 82 -15.61 -1.08 9.88
C ASP A 82 -14.76 -0.42 10.99
N GLY A 83 -14.27 0.80 10.75
CA GLY A 83 -13.29 1.48 11.60
C GLY A 83 -11.88 0.89 11.49
N VAL A 84 -10.98 1.42 12.32
CA VAL A 84 -9.63 0.85 12.52
C VAL A 84 -9.58 0.25 13.91
N PRO A 85 -9.39 -1.07 14.06
CA PRO A 85 -9.26 -1.70 15.37
C PRO A 85 -8.06 -1.15 16.15
N ASP A 86 -8.22 -0.95 17.46
CA ASP A 86 -7.17 -0.40 18.33
C ASP A 86 -5.88 -1.24 18.31
N ASP A 87 -6.01 -2.57 18.26
CA ASP A 87 -4.88 -3.49 18.20
C ASP A 87 -4.11 -3.40 16.87
N VAL A 88 -4.81 -3.14 15.76
CA VAL A 88 -4.18 -2.92 14.45
C VAL A 88 -3.37 -1.63 14.45
N TYR A 89 -3.92 -0.54 15.01
CA TYR A 89 -3.20 0.72 15.14
C TYR A 89 -2.01 0.59 16.09
N ALA A 90 -2.21 0.00 17.28
CA ALA A 90 -1.17 -0.18 18.29
C ALA A 90 0.02 -0.99 17.74
N ARG A 91 -0.25 -2.08 17.03
CA ARG A 91 0.80 -2.88 16.36
C ARG A 91 1.59 -2.10 15.32
N ALA A 92 0.96 -1.19 14.58
CA ALA A 92 1.70 -0.33 13.66
C ALA A 92 2.58 0.68 14.45
N ALA A 93 2.05 1.26 15.52
CA ALA A 93 2.79 2.19 16.38
C ALA A 93 4.00 1.54 17.11
N GLU A 94 4.03 0.22 17.26
CA GLU A 94 5.22 -0.51 17.77
C GLU A 94 6.39 -0.51 16.78
N HIS A 95 6.13 -0.34 15.48
CA HIS A 95 7.14 -0.43 14.42
C HIS A 95 7.48 0.91 13.76
N PHE A 96 6.56 1.88 13.81
CA PHE A 96 6.72 3.19 13.20
C PHE A 96 6.62 4.28 14.26
N ASP A 97 7.63 5.16 14.32
CA ASP A 97 7.52 6.38 15.13
C ASP A 97 6.36 7.26 14.63
N GLU A 98 6.00 8.26 15.44
CA GLU A 98 4.83 9.13 15.16
C GLU A 98 4.86 9.73 13.75
N THR A 99 6.05 10.15 13.28
CA THR A 99 6.19 10.77 11.95
C THR A 99 6.02 9.73 10.84
N ARG A 100 6.68 8.58 10.96
CA ARG A 100 6.56 7.49 9.98
C ARG A 100 5.17 6.87 9.96
N LEU A 101 4.50 6.78 11.10
CA LEU A 101 3.12 6.29 11.18
C LEU A 101 2.15 7.26 10.51
N ALA A 102 2.31 8.58 10.73
CA ALA A 102 1.53 9.59 10.03
C ALA A 102 1.75 9.52 8.50
N ASN A 103 3.00 9.33 8.06
CA ASN A 103 3.34 9.15 6.65
C ASN A 103 2.71 7.88 6.06
N LEU A 104 2.74 6.76 6.79
CA LEU A 104 2.09 5.52 6.37
C LEU A 104 0.57 5.70 6.22
N ILE A 105 -0.09 6.37 7.16
CA ILE A 105 -1.52 6.67 7.06
C ILE A 105 -1.80 7.57 5.85
N ALA A 106 -1.01 8.64 5.68
CA ALA A 106 -1.14 9.54 4.54
C ALA A 106 -0.95 8.80 3.20
N LEU A 107 -0.02 7.84 3.13
CA LEU A 107 0.22 7.01 1.96
C LEU A 107 -1.01 6.15 1.64
N ILE A 108 -1.59 5.50 2.66
CA ILE A 108 -2.80 4.67 2.51
C ILE A 108 -3.99 5.51 2.03
N LEU A 109 -4.18 6.71 2.59
CA LEU A 109 -5.22 7.65 2.14
C LEU A 109 -4.98 8.10 0.70
N ALA A 110 -3.72 8.33 0.33
CA ALA A 110 -3.38 8.79 -0.99
C ALA A 110 -3.68 7.73 -2.07
N ILE A 111 -3.30 6.47 -1.85
CA ILE A 111 -3.64 5.40 -2.79
C ILE A 111 -5.13 5.12 -2.87
N ASN A 112 -5.85 5.23 -1.75
CA ASN A 112 -7.30 5.12 -1.75
C ASN A 112 -7.95 6.21 -2.61
N THR A 113 -7.41 7.42 -2.59
CA THR A 113 -7.85 8.52 -3.46
C THR A 113 -7.52 8.21 -4.93
N TRP A 114 -6.30 7.77 -5.23
CA TRP A 114 -5.89 7.41 -6.59
C TRP A 114 -6.69 6.27 -7.20
N ASN A 115 -6.96 5.21 -6.42
CA ASN A 115 -7.78 4.10 -6.86
C ASN A 115 -9.18 4.58 -7.28
N ARG A 116 -9.80 5.45 -6.47
CA ARG A 116 -11.13 6.03 -6.77
C ARG A 116 -11.10 6.90 -8.03
N ILE A 117 -10.09 7.74 -8.20
CA ILE A 117 -9.92 8.57 -9.39
C ILE A 117 -9.75 7.68 -10.63
N ALA A 118 -8.82 6.72 -10.60
CA ALA A 118 -8.49 5.87 -11.73
C ALA A 118 -9.69 5.01 -12.17
N ILE A 119 -10.43 4.45 -11.22
CA ILE A 119 -11.65 3.67 -11.50
C ILE A 119 -12.73 4.57 -12.09
N THR A 120 -13.02 5.72 -11.47
CA THR A 120 -14.09 6.65 -11.91
C THR A 120 -13.82 7.23 -13.30
N THR A 121 -12.54 7.38 -13.66
CA THR A 121 -12.11 7.91 -14.96
C THR A 121 -11.74 6.82 -15.97
N ALA A 122 -12.02 5.55 -15.65
CA ALA A 122 -11.76 4.40 -16.52
C ALA A 122 -10.32 4.33 -17.07
N LYS A 123 -9.31 4.66 -16.24
CA LYS A 123 -7.90 4.54 -16.66
C LYS A 123 -7.56 3.09 -17.01
N LEU A 124 -6.81 2.90 -18.09
CA LEU A 124 -6.45 1.59 -18.62
C LEU A 124 -5.10 1.12 -18.07
N ALA A 125 -5.06 -0.05 -17.43
CA ALA A 125 -3.81 -0.65 -16.98
C ALA A 125 -2.80 -0.78 -18.14
N GLY A 126 -1.53 -0.51 -17.88
CA GLY A 126 -0.48 -0.51 -18.91
C GLY A 126 -0.30 0.81 -19.66
N THR A 127 -1.17 1.81 -19.48
CA THR A 127 -1.04 3.13 -20.14
C THR A 127 -0.53 4.23 -19.20
N ASP A 128 0.27 3.87 -18.20
CA ASP A 128 0.92 4.88 -17.36
C ASP A 128 2.09 5.53 -18.10
N GLU A 129 2.05 6.85 -18.27
CA GLU A 129 3.02 7.62 -19.06
C GLU A 129 4.15 8.20 -18.19
N ARG A 130 4.27 7.78 -16.92
CA ARG A 130 5.32 8.25 -16.01
C ARG A 130 6.65 7.58 -16.40
N ALA A 131 7.54 8.39 -16.96
CA ALA A 131 8.91 8.06 -17.34
C ALA A 131 9.79 7.77 -16.12
#